data_AF-A0A8J4T740-F1
#
_entry.id   AF-A0A8J4T740-F1
#
_cell.length_a   1.000
_cell.length_b   1.000
_cell.length_c   1.000
_cell.angle_alpha   90.00
_cell.angle_beta   90.00
_cell.angle_gamma   90.00
#
_symmetry.space_group_name_H-M   'P 1'
#
loop_
_entity.id
_entity.type
_entity.pdbx_description
1 polymer ?
#
loop_
_entity_poly.entity_id
_entity_poly.type
_entity_poly.pdbx_seq_one_letter_code
_entity_poly.pdbx_strand_id
1 'polypeptide(L)'
;MFLSGLAFGTGVGYLLCLREQLLDSPLDAETRAGISLGIGLLGGLVSILVRCVGLFLTGLHLGLLLSITALLTAGQYYSVLSPVWVPAGTLLGTSVFFAMLTLCWQRRMTMVATAMLGAAIIMACVDYCIETPMLVWKAYMGLQRNQERALCWYGWVMLGIWPVVAALGNLVQCKFTAKGMSHTRVIVSGKQKQLQLLKIRQLDARRHPEGKYRRRPPLLQRYTGDVLAP
;
A
#
# COMPACT_ATOMS: atom_id res chain seq x y z
N MET A 1 -0.94 4.61 3.04
CA MET A 1 -2.30 4.05 3.23
C MET A 1 -3.30 5.17 3.41
N PHE A 2 -3.17 6.01 4.45
CA PHE A 2 -4.04 7.19 4.60
C PHE A 2 -4.08 8.08 3.36
N LEU A 3 -2.92 8.52 2.87
CA LEU A 3 -2.82 9.42 1.71
C LEU A 3 -3.47 8.82 0.45
N SER A 4 -3.27 7.53 0.19
CA SER A 4 -3.90 6.84 -0.93
C SER A 4 -5.42 6.69 -0.74
N GLY A 5 -5.89 6.48 0.49
CA GLY A 5 -7.31 6.50 0.84
C GLY A 5 -7.94 7.85 0.64
N LEU A 6 -7.25 8.89 1.08
CA LEU A 6 -7.64 10.28 0.93
C LEU A 6 -7.71 10.66 -0.54
N ALA A 7 -6.64 10.45 -1.31
CA ALA A 7 -6.59 10.78 -2.73
C ALA A 7 -7.67 10.06 -3.56
N PHE A 8 -7.91 8.77 -3.28
CA PHE A 8 -8.98 8.02 -3.94
C PHE A 8 -10.36 8.59 -3.58
N GLY A 9 -10.62 8.79 -2.28
CA GLY A 9 -11.90 9.28 -1.79
C GLY A 9 -12.21 10.71 -2.25
N THR A 10 -11.21 11.61 -2.24
CA THR A 10 -11.37 12.96 -2.79
C THR A 10 -11.63 12.94 -4.28
N GLY A 11 -10.93 12.09 -5.04
CA GLY A 11 -11.10 11.98 -6.48
C GLY A 11 -12.49 11.47 -6.87
N VAL A 12 -12.95 10.39 -6.23
CA VAL A 12 -14.29 9.82 -6.46
C VAL A 12 -15.37 10.79 -5.98
N GLY A 13 -15.21 11.39 -4.80
CA GLY A 13 -16.16 12.36 -4.26
C GLY A 13 -16.29 13.59 -5.17
N TYR A 14 -15.18 14.12 -5.67
CA TYR A 14 -15.18 15.24 -6.61
C TYR A 14 -15.86 14.90 -7.94
N LEU A 15 -15.60 13.71 -8.49
CA LEU A 15 -16.28 13.21 -9.70
C LEU A 15 -17.78 13.05 -9.50
N LEU A 16 -18.20 12.55 -8.34
CA LEU A 16 -19.61 12.40 -7.99
C LEU A 16 -20.29 13.77 -7.91
N CYS A 17 -19.68 14.73 -7.21
CA CYS A 17 -20.20 16.09 -7.15
C CYS A 17 -20.21 16.77 -8.53
N LEU A 18 -19.25 16.48 -9.43
CA LEU A 18 -19.30 16.97 -10.81
C LEU A 18 -20.48 16.40 -11.59
N ARG A 19 -20.79 15.10 -11.40
CA ARG A 19 -21.91 14.43 -12.05
C ARG A 19 -23.25 14.91 -11.52
N GLU A 20 -23.37 15.13 -10.22
CA GLU A 20 -24.57 15.69 -9.58
C GLU A 20 -24.79 17.17 -9.96
N GLN A 21 -23.71 17.95 -10.09
CA GLN A 21 -23.80 19.34 -10.57
C GLN A 21 -24.30 19.44 -12.02
N LEU A 22 -23.99 18.44 -12.86
CA LEU A 22 -24.56 18.33 -14.20
C LEU A 22 -26.06 18.01 -14.18
N LEU A 23 -26.61 17.54 -13.05
CA LEU A 23 -28.00 17.09 -12.92
C LEU A 23 -28.91 18.10 -12.21
N ASP A 24 -28.51 18.76 -11.10
CA ASP A 24 -29.52 19.42 -10.23
C ASP A 24 -29.20 20.80 -9.59
N SER A 25 -27.98 21.37 -9.59
CA SER A 25 -27.76 22.77 -9.12
C SER A 25 -26.33 23.31 -9.25
N PRO A 26 -26.14 24.63 -9.45
CA PRO A 26 -24.83 25.28 -9.36
C PRO A 26 -24.42 25.48 -7.89
N LEU A 27 -23.78 24.47 -7.28
CA LEU A 27 -23.05 24.67 -6.03
C LEU A 27 -21.76 25.45 -6.28
N ASP A 28 -21.43 26.33 -5.33
CA ASP A 28 -20.17 27.08 -5.35
C ASP A 28 -18.96 26.13 -5.26
N ALA A 29 -17.86 26.49 -5.93
CA ALA A 29 -16.71 25.63 -6.10
C ALA A 29 -16.05 25.23 -4.76
N GLU A 30 -16.12 26.11 -3.78
CA GLU A 30 -15.58 25.92 -2.42
C GLU A 30 -16.35 24.84 -1.65
N THR A 31 -17.69 24.85 -1.72
CA THR A 31 -18.56 23.86 -1.05
C THR A 31 -18.32 22.47 -1.62
N ARG A 32 -18.18 22.36 -2.94
CA ARG A 32 -17.85 21.09 -3.60
C ARG A 32 -16.49 20.54 -3.17
N ALA A 33 -15.49 21.41 -3.10
CA ALA A 33 -14.16 21.03 -2.62
C ALA A 33 -14.25 20.51 -1.17
N GLY A 34 -14.99 21.19 -0.30
CA GLY A 34 -15.24 20.77 1.08
C GLY A 34 -15.89 19.39 1.21
N ILE A 35 -16.97 19.14 0.46
CA ILE A 35 -17.67 17.83 0.47
C ILE A 35 -16.74 16.72 -0.02
N SER A 36 -16.03 16.94 -1.13
CA SER A 36 -15.09 15.96 -1.66
C SER A 36 -13.94 15.66 -0.68
N LEU A 37 -13.46 16.69 0.04
CA LEU A 37 -12.42 16.56 1.05
C LEU A 37 -12.92 15.77 2.27
N GLY A 38 -14.18 15.96 2.67
CA GLY A 38 -14.83 15.16 3.71
C GLY A 38 -14.93 13.67 3.35
N ILE A 39 -15.39 13.36 2.12
CA ILE A 39 -15.44 11.99 1.58
C ILE A 39 -14.03 11.38 1.55
N GLY A 40 -13.04 12.16 1.10
CA GLY A 40 -11.63 11.79 1.13
C GLY A 40 -11.11 11.47 2.52
N LEU A 41 -11.39 12.32 3.50
CA LEU A 41 -10.95 12.13 4.88
C LEU A 41 -11.52 10.83 5.48
N LEU A 42 -12.81 10.56 5.25
CA LEU A 42 -13.45 9.31 5.64
C LEU A 42 -12.78 8.11 4.95
N GLY A 43 -12.58 8.17 3.64
CA GLY A 43 -11.89 7.12 2.88
C GLY A 43 -10.44 6.88 3.36
N GLY A 44 -9.72 7.95 3.69
CA GLY A 44 -8.41 7.92 4.31
C GLY A 44 -8.43 7.20 5.66
N LEU A 45 -9.37 7.54 6.53
CA LEU A 45 -9.51 6.94 7.85
C LEU A 45 -9.84 5.44 7.76
N VAL A 46 -10.79 5.07 6.89
CA VAL A 46 -11.14 3.67 6.60
C VAL A 46 -9.92 2.89 6.09
N SER A 47 -9.09 3.50 5.23
CA SER A 47 -7.90 2.84 4.69
C SER A 47 -6.78 2.59 5.71
N ILE A 48 -6.72 3.37 6.79
CA ILE A 48 -5.84 3.09 7.94
C ILE A 48 -6.44 1.96 8.78
N LEU A 49 -7.75 2.05 9.05
CA LEU A 49 -8.44 1.12 9.93
C LEU A 49 -8.41 -0.31 9.35
N VAL A 50 -8.64 -0.44 8.05
CA VAL A 50 -8.67 -1.73 7.36
C VAL A 50 -7.43 -1.90 6.49
N ARG A 51 -6.43 -2.59 7.04
CA ARG A 51 -5.14 -2.84 6.36
C ARG A 51 -5.29 -3.44 4.96
N CYS A 52 -6.26 -4.33 4.75
CA CYS A 52 -6.52 -4.92 3.42
C CYS A 52 -6.99 -3.88 2.41
N VAL A 53 -7.88 -2.98 2.82
CA VAL A 53 -8.40 -1.88 1.98
C VAL A 53 -7.27 -0.90 1.66
N GLY A 54 -6.46 -0.54 2.66
CA GLY A 54 -5.29 0.33 2.47
C GLY A 54 -4.29 -0.23 1.46
N LEU A 55 -3.98 -1.53 1.51
CA LEU A 55 -3.09 -2.19 0.55
C LEU A 55 -3.68 -2.23 -0.85
N PHE A 56 -4.95 -2.61 -0.96
CA PHE A 56 -5.65 -2.68 -2.22
C PHE A 56 -5.65 -1.30 -2.91
N LEU A 57 -5.99 -0.23 -2.18
CA LEU A 57 -5.95 1.14 -2.69
C LEU A 57 -4.55 1.58 -3.10
N THR A 58 -3.50 1.20 -2.36
CA THR A 58 -2.12 1.52 -2.76
C THR A 58 -1.71 0.82 -4.05
N GLY A 59 -2.10 -0.45 -4.23
CA GLY A 59 -1.80 -1.19 -5.44
C GLY A 59 -2.59 -0.67 -6.64
N LEU A 60 -3.86 -0.31 -6.43
CA LEU A 60 -4.71 0.31 -7.44
C LEU A 60 -4.12 1.64 -7.91
N HIS A 61 -3.69 2.51 -6.99
CA HIS A 61 -2.99 3.75 -7.32
C HIS A 61 -1.72 3.51 -8.15
N LEU A 62 -0.93 2.51 -7.78
CA LEU A 62 0.29 2.23 -8.53
C LEU A 62 -0.02 1.78 -9.96
N GLY A 63 -0.99 0.87 -10.12
CA GLY A 63 -1.38 0.39 -11.43
C GLY A 63 -2.00 1.49 -12.29
N LEU A 64 -2.76 2.43 -11.70
CA LEU A 64 -3.24 3.63 -12.40
C LEU A 64 -2.08 4.49 -12.91
N LEU A 65 -1.12 4.85 -12.05
CA LEU A 65 0.03 5.68 -12.44
C LEU A 65 0.85 5.02 -13.56
N LEU A 66 1.07 3.71 -13.44
CA LEU A 66 1.80 2.95 -14.46
C LEU A 66 1.02 2.88 -15.77
N SER A 67 -0.29 2.63 -15.71
CA SER A 67 -1.13 2.57 -16.92
C SER A 67 -1.24 3.90 -17.63
N ILE A 68 -1.36 5.01 -16.89
CA ILE A 68 -1.40 6.36 -17.48
C ILE A 68 -0.07 6.65 -18.19
N THR A 69 1.06 6.34 -17.54
CA THR A 69 2.39 6.51 -18.14
C THR A 69 2.56 5.64 -19.40
N ALA A 70 2.08 4.40 -19.36
CA ALA A 70 2.10 3.49 -20.50
C ALA A 70 1.19 3.98 -21.65
N LEU A 71 0.00 4.52 -21.35
CA LEU A 71 -0.88 5.11 -22.36
C LEU A 71 -0.28 6.38 -22.97
N LEU A 72 0.35 7.23 -22.16
CA LEU A 72 1.00 8.45 -22.64
C LEU A 72 2.17 8.14 -23.58
N THR A 73 2.94 7.08 -23.31
CA THR A 73 4.03 6.63 -24.19
C THR A 73 3.50 5.92 -25.43
N ALA A 74 2.60 4.94 -25.27
CA ALA A 74 2.03 4.19 -26.37
C ALA A 74 1.20 5.06 -27.32
N GLY A 75 0.47 6.05 -26.80
CA GLY A 75 -0.33 6.99 -27.57
C GLY A 75 0.49 7.95 -28.44
N GLN A 76 1.83 7.99 -28.30
CA GLN A 76 2.71 8.71 -29.23
C GLN A 76 3.14 7.85 -30.43
N TYR A 77 3.34 6.55 -30.23
CA TYR A 77 3.82 5.63 -31.28
C TYR A 77 2.67 4.97 -32.05
N TYR A 78 1.53 4.81 -31.39
CA TYR A 78 0.40 4.07 -31.93
C TYR A 78 -0.87 4.89 -31.78
N SER A 79 -1.50 5.22 -32.91
CA SER A 79 -2.89 5.70 -33.00
C SER A 79 -3.91 4.59 -32.63
N VAL A 80 -3.56 3.72 -31.67
CA VAL A 80 -4.28 2.49 -31.29
C VAL A 80 -5.46 2.77 -30.35
N LEU A 81 -5.82 4.05 -30.12
CA LEU A 81 -6.93 4.46 -29.26
C LEU A 81 -8.30 4.49 -29.98
N SER A 82 -8.56 3.47 -30.80
CA SER A 82 -9.91 3.20 -31.31
C SER A 82 -10.19 1.72 -31.18
N PRO A 83 -11.17 1.25 -30.36
CA PRO A 83 -12.23 1.94 -29.60
C PRO A 83 -11.92 2.26 -28.11
N VAL A 84 -12.78 3.07 -27.45
CA VAL A 84 -12.70 3.55 -26.03
C VAL A 84 -12.45 2.44 -25.01
N TRP A 85 -12.98 1.26 -25.26
CA TRP A 85 -12.91 0.14 -24.33
C TRP A 85 -11.49 -0.39 -24.15
N VAL A 86 -10.59 -0.16 -25.11
CA VAL A 86 -9.20 -0.61 -25.05
C VAL A 86 -8.38 0.16 -24.00
N PRO A 87 -8.30 1.51 -24.02
CA PRO A 87 -7.63 2.27 -22.97
C PRO A 87 -8.33 2.13 -21.61
N ALA A 88 -9.67 2.06 -21.58
CA ALA A 88 -10.40 1.84 -20.33
C ALA A 88 -10.12 0.46 -19.73
N GLY A 89 -10.12 -0.59 -20.55
CA GLY A 89 -9.86 -1.96 -20.14
C GLY A 89 -8.40 -2.18 -19.71
N THR A 90 -7.44 -1.54 -20.38
CA THR A 90 -6.03 -1.58 -19.95
C THR A 90 -5.82 -0.86 -18.63
N LEU A 91 -6.44 0.32 -18.44
CA LEU A 91 -6.37 1.06 -17.18
C LEU A 91 -7.00 0.30 -16.01
N LEU A 92 -8.21 -0.25 -16.20
CA LEU A 92 -8.85 -1.06 -15.17
C LEU A 92 -8.12 -2.39 -14.93
N GLY A 93 -7.72 -3.11 -15.99
CA GLY A 93 -7.05 -4.39 -15.89
C GLY A 93 -5.68 -4.30 -15.21
N THR A 94 -4.84 -3.33 -15.59
CA THR A 94 -3.53 -3.13 -14.96
C THR A 94 -3.66 -2.66 -13.51
N SER A 95 -4.62 -1.78 -13.21
CA SER A 95 -4.89 -1.32 -11.84
C SER A 95 -5.31 -2.46 -10.91
N VAL A 96 -6.24 -3.32 -11.34
CA VAL A 96 -6.69 -4.49 -10.58
C VAL A 96 -5.58 -5.54 -10.45
N PHE A 97 -4.84 -5.80 -11.53
CA PHE A 97 -3.69 -6.72 -11.49
C PHE A 97 -2.65 -6.26 -10.46
N PHE A 98 -2.33 -4.97 -10.45
CA PHE A 98 -1.37 -4.44 -9.49
C PHE A 98 -1.92 -4.41 -8.06
N ALA A 99 -3.23 -4.19 -7.89
CA ALA A 99 -3.89 -4.32 -6.61
C ALA A 99 -3.80 -5.75 -6.04
N MET A 100 -4.03 -6.77 -6.86
CA MET A 100 -3.85 -8.18 -6.48
C MET A 100 -2.39 -8.51 -6.18
N LEU A 101 -1.47 -8.04 -7.03
CA LEU A 101 -0.04 -8.25 -6.82
C LEU A 101 0.45 -7.63 -5.49
N THR A 102 -0.13 -6.49 -5.11
CA THR A 102 0.13 -5.84 -3.82
C THR A 102 -0.37 -6.66 -2.64
N LEU A 103 -1.46 -7.42 -2.80
CA LEU A 103 -1.92 -8.36 -1.77
C LEU A 103 -1.01 -9.59 -1.68
N CYS A 104 -0.55 -10.14 -2.80
CA CYS A 104 0.34 -11.32 -2.83
C CYS A 104 1.75 -11.01 -2.30
N TRP A 105 2.33 -9.88 -2.69
CA TRP A 105 3.72 -9.51 -2.37
C TRP A 105 3.82 -8.24 -1.53
N GLN A 106 2.99 -8.20 -0.49
CA GLN A 106 2.76 -7.04 0.39
C GLN A 106 4.03 -6.23 0.67
N ARG A 107 5.07 -6.84 1.22
CA ARG A 107 6.27 -6.11 1.67
C ARG A 107 7.04 -5.43 0.53
N ARG A 108 7.19 -6.10 -0.62
CA ARG A 108 7.94 -5.54 -1.75
C ARG A 108 7.12 -4.49 -2.47
N MET A 109 5.83 -4.78 -2.69
CA MET A 109 4.93 -3.87 -3.41
C MET A 109 4.63 -2.61 -2.61
N THR A 110 4.56 -2.67 -1.27
CA THR A 110 4.39 -1.45 -0.47
C THR A 110 5.61 -0.54 -0.54
N MET A 111 6.84 -1.09 -0.56
CA MET A 111 8.05 -0.27 -0.76
C MET A 111 8.02 0.41 -2.13
N VAL A 112 7.81 -0.37 -3.21
CA VAL A 112 7.67 0.17 -4.58
C VAL A 112 6.58 1.23 -4.65
N ALA A 113 5.40 0.96 -4.09
CA ALA A 113 4.27 1.88 -4.12
C ALA A 113 4.57 3.20 -3.39
N THR A 114 5.20 3.15 -2.21
CA THR A 114 5.57 4.37 -1.48
C THR A 114 6.63 5.19 -2.19
N ALA A 115 7.62 4.56 -2.82
CA ALA A 115 8.65 5.25 -3.60
C ALA A 115 8.06 5.91 -4.85
N MET A 116 7.16 5.22 -5.56
CA MET A 116 6.50 5.73 -6.75
C MET A 116 5.52 6.86 -6.43
N LEU A 117 4.75 6.75 -5.33
CA LEU A 117 3.87 7.82 -4.86
C LEU A 117 4.67 9.04 -4.42
N GLY A 118 5.78 8.84 -3.68
CA GLY A 118 6.67 9.95 -3.30
C GLY A 118 7.28 10.65 -4.51
N ALA A 119 7.73 9.89 -5.51
CA ALA A 119 8.22 10.44 -6.76
C ALA A 119 7.11 11.23 -7.49
N ALA A 120 5.89 10.70 -7.57
CA ALA A 120 4.77 11.40 -8.18
C ALA A 120 4.44 12.74 -7.50
N ILE A 121 4.51 12.79 -6.16
CA ILE A 121 4.31 14.04 -5.39
C ILE A 121 5.43 15.04 -5.70
N ILE A 122 6.70 14.62 -5.67
CA ILE A 122 7.83 15.49 -6.01
C ILE A 122 7.68 16.03 -7.42
N MET A 123 7.32 15.17 -8.38
CA MET A 123 7.08 15.55 -9.77
C MET A 123 5.94 16.56 -9.89
N ALA A 124 4.84 16.38 -9.16
CA ALA A 124 3.74 17.33 -9.12
C ALA A 124 4.14 18.68 -8.50
N CYS A 125 4.98 18.67 -7.46
CA CYS A 125 5.54 19.90 -6.88
C CYS A 125 6.44 20.64 -7.88
N VAL A 126 7.32 19.91 -8.58
CA VAL A 126 8.22 20.48 -9.59
C VAL A 126 7.42 21.01 -10.78
N ASP A 127 6.39 20.28 -11.22
CA ASP A 127 5.46 20.72 -12.27
C ASP A 127 4.80 22.04 -11.84
N TYR A 128 4.18 22.09 -10.66
CA TYR A 128 3.53 23.28 -10.12
C TYR A 128 4.44 24.51 -10.02
N CYS A 129 5.72 24.33 -9.67
CA CYS A 129 6.67 25.44 -9.56
C CYS A 129 7.17 25.97 -10.90
N ILE A 130 7.20 25.15 -11.95
CA ILE A 130 7.81 25.50 -13.26
C ILE A 130 6.74 25.95 -14.26
N GLU A 131 5.60 25.26 -14.31
CA GLU A 131 4.57 25.47 -15.33
C GLU A 131 3.20 25.19 -14.68
N THR A 132 2.25 26.12 -14.71
CA THR A 132 0.87 25.91 -14.23
C THR A 132 0.37 24.53 -14.69
N PRO A 133 -0.23 23.70 -13.80
CA PRO A 133 -0.10 22.22 -13.77
C PRO A 133 -0.48 21.53 -15.08
N MET A 134 0.44 21.55 -16.04
CA MET A 134 0.19 21.15 -17.42
C MET A 134 0.27 19.63 -17.56
N LEU A 135 1.04 18.92 -16.73
CA LEU A 135 1.12 17.46 -16.79
C LEU A 135 -0.15 16.78 -16.27
N VAL A 136 -0.73 17.31 -15.19
CA VAL A 136 -2.03 16.82 -14.66
C VAL A 136 -3.14 17.10 -15.66
N TRP A 137 -3.13 18.30 -16.26
CA TRP A 137 -4.09 18.68 -17.30
C TRP A 137 -3.91 17.87 -18.60
N LYS A 138 -2.68 17.57 -19.02
CA LYS A 138 -2.40 16.72 -20.19
C LYS A 138 -2.74 15.25 -19.95
N ALA A 139 -2.52 14.72 -18.74
CA ALA A 139 -2.96 13.38 -18.37
C ALA A 139 -4.50 13.29 -18.36
N TYR A 140 -5.16 14.34 -17.87
CA TYR A 140 -6.62 14.46 -17.92
C TYR A 140 -7.16 14.58 -19.35
N MET A 141 -6.54 15.41 -20.20
CA MET A 141 -6.86 15.55 -21.63
C MET A 141 -6.58 14.28 -22.44
N GLY A 142 -5.52 13.54 -22.12
CA GLY A 142 -5.21 12.24 -22.72
C GLY A 142 -6.25 11.19 -22.35
N LEU A 143 -6.80 11.25 -21.13
CA LEU A 143 -7.94 10.43 -20.73
C LEU A 143 -9.25 10.89 -21.39
N GLN A 144 -9.41 12.20 -21.63
CA GLN A 144 -10.55 12.81 -22.35
C GLN A 144 -10.43 12.78 -23.88
N ARG A 145 -9.48 12.03 -24.44
CA ARG A 145 -9.48 11.64 -25.86
C ARG A 145 -9.26 12.77 -26.87
N ASN A 146 -8.63 13.88 -26.47
CA ASN A 146 -8.21 14.97 -27.38
C ASN A 146 -6.67 15.05 -27.46
N GLN A 147 -6.01 13.90 -27.63
CA GLN A 147 -4.55 13.84 -27.76
C GLN A 147 -4.10 14.26 -29.16
N GLU A 148 -4.28 15.55 -29.50
CA GLU A 148 -3.80 16.11 -30.77
C GLU A 148 -2.40 16.71 -30.71
N ARG A 149 -1.81 16.85 -29.52
CA ARG A 149 -0.48 17.47 -29.37
C ARG A 149 0.56 16.48 -28.89
N ALA A 150 1.60 16.29 -29.70
CA ALA A 150 2.81 15.57 -29.35
C ALA A 150 3.39 16.11 -28.03
N LEU A 151 3.90 15.20 -27.18
CA LEU A 151 4.55 15.62 -25.94
C LEU A 151 5.74 16.54 -26.27
N CYS A 152 5.76 17.74 -25.70
CA CYS A 152 6.93 18.62 -25.75
C CYS A 152 8.14 17.91 -25.13
N TRP A 153 9.36 18.33 -25.51
CA TRP A 153 10.62 17.79 -24.95
C TRP A 153 10.64 17.75 -23.42
N TYR A 154 10.09 18.78 -22.76
CA TYR A 154 9.93 18.83 -21.31
C TYR A 154 9.06 17.69 -20.74
N GLY A 155 7.97 17.32 -21.44
CA GLY A 155 7.10 16.21 -21.03
C GLY A 155 7.82 14.86 -21.07
N TRP A 156 8.70 14.65 -22.06
CA TRP A 156 9.55 13.46 -22.13
C TRP A 156 10.58 13.41 -21.00
N VAL A 157 11.19 14.55 -20.68
CA VAL A 157 12.14 14.66 -19.57
C VAL A 157 11.45 14.34 -18.24
N MET A 158 10.26 14.90 -18.01
CA MET A 158 9.50 14.63 -16.78
C MET A 158 9.06 13.15 -16.69
N LEU A 159 8.61 12.56 -17.80
CA LEU A 159 8.24 11.14 -17.86
C LEU A 159 9.45 10.21 -17.61
N GLY A 160 10.65 10.61 -18.03
CA GLY A 160 11.89 9.87 -17.79
C GLY A 160 12.46 10.06 -16.38
N ILE A 161 12.33 11.24 -15.78
CA ILE A 161 12.84 11.53 -14.42
C ILE A 161 12.07 10.77 -13.35
N TRP A 162 10.75 10.64 -13.50
CA TRP A 162 9.90 9.95 -12.54
C TRP A 162 10.41 8.54 -12.17
N PRO A 163 10.57 7.58 -13.11
CA PRO A 163 11.03 6.23 -12.77
C PRO A 163 12.42 6.23 -12.15
N VAL A 164 13.29 7.19 -12.48
CA VAL A 164 14.63 7.34 -11.88
C VAL A 164 14.52 7.75 -10.41
N VAL A 165 13.71 8.76 -10.10
CA VAL A 165 13.48 9.21 -8.71
C VAL A 165 12.84 8.09 -7.89
N ALA A 166 11.90 7.36 -8.48
CA ALA A 166 11.27 6.23 -7.80
C ALA A 166 12.22 5.03 -7.61
N ALA A 167 13.09 4.74 -8.58
CA ALA A 167 14.13 3.72 -8.45
C ALA A 167 15.13 4.10 -7.35
N LEU A 168 15.55 5.36 -7.29
CA LEU A 168 16.42 5.87 -6.23
C LEU A 168 15.74 5.75 -4.86
N GLY A 169 14.47 6.16 -4.76
CA GLY A 169 13.67 5.99 -3.54
C GLY A 169 13.55 4.53 -3.12
N ASN A 170 13.35 3.61 -4.06
CA ASN A 170 13.31 2.19 -3.79
C ASN A 170 14.66 1.63 -3.32
N LEU A 171 15.76 2.04 -3.97
CA LEU A 171 17.12 1.64 -3.57
C LEU A 171 17.44 2.11 -2.16
N VAL A 172 17.11 3.37 -1.83
CA VAL A 172 17.27 3.94 -0.49
C VAL A 172 16.42 3.16 0.51
N GLN A 173 15.13 2.96 0.24
CA GLN A 173 14.24 2.19 1.11
C GLN A 173 14.74 0.75 1.29
N CYS A 174 15.22 0.09 0.24
CA CYS A 174 15.76 -1.26 0.31
C CYS A 174 17.06 -1.33 1.11
N LYS A 175 17.98 -0.37 0.93
CA LYS A 175 19.25 -0.33 1.66
C LYS A 175 19.05 -0.03 3.15
N PHE A 176 18.18 0.92 3.49
CA PHE A 176 17.84 1.19 4.89
C PHE A 176 17.03 0.05 5.52
N THR A 177 16.07 -0.52 4.79
CA THR A 177 15.28 -1.67 5.29
C THR A 177 16.14 -2.91 5.47
N ALA A 178 17.10 -3.18 4.58
CA ALA A 178 18.05 -4.29 4.70
C ALA A 178 18.96 -4.12 5.91
N LYS A 179 19.42 -2.90 6.21
CA LYS A 179 20.19 -2.59 7.43
C LYS A 179 19.32 -2.72 8.70
N GLY A 180 18.01 -2.51 8.62
CA GLY A 180 17.06 -2.68 9.73
C GLY A 180 16.53 -4.11 9.93
N MET A 181 16.90 -5.09 9.11
CA MET A 181 16.35 -6.47 9.17
C MET A 181 16.91 -7.35 10.31
N SER A 182 17.44 -6.78 11.38
CA SER A 182 17.80 -7.57 12.56
C SER A 182 16.57 -8.09 13.33
N HIS A 183 15.42 -7.39 13.29
CA HIS A 183 14.25 -7.75 14.13
C HIS A 183 13.22 -8.67 13.46
N THR A 184 13.12 -8.72 12.12
CA THR A 184 12.18 -9.65 11.45
C THR A 184 12.67 -11.11 11.50
N ARG A 185 13.99 -11.34 11.51
CA ARG A 185 14.54 -12.68 11.80
C ARG A 185 14.18 -13.15 13.21
N VAL A 186 14.09 -12.25 14.20
CA VAL A 186 13.75 -12.62 15.59
C VAL A 186 12.29 -13.06 15.73
N ILE A 187 11.35 -12.40 15.04
CA ILE A 187 9.91 -12.76 15.13
C ILE A 187 9.62 -14.09 14.38
N VAL A 188 10.26 -14.29 13.21
CA VAL A 188 10.14 -15.55 12.46
C VAL A 188 10.88 -16.69 13.18
N SER A 189 12.07 -16.41 13.74
CA SER A 189 12.81 -17.36 14.57
C SER A 189 12.06 -17.69 15.86
N GLY A 190 11.36 -16.74 16.49
CA GLY A 190 10.52 -16.98 17.67
C GLY A 190 9.38 -17.95 17.37
N LYS A 191 8.64 -17.74 16.27
CA LYS A 191 7.61 -18.68 15.81
C LYS A 191 8.18 -20.04 15.41
N GLN A 192 9.32 -20.08 14.71
CA GLN A 192 10.00 -21.35 14.38
C GLN A 192 10.50 -22.09 15.63
N LYS A 193 11.09 -21.38 16.60
CA LYS A 193 11.53 -21.94 17.89
C LYS A 193 10.35 -22.45 18.70
N GLN A 194 9.22 -21.73 18.72
CA GLN A 194 8.00 -22.20 19.38
C GLN A 194 7.43 -23.45 18.69
N LEU A 195 7.40 -23.49 17.36
CA LEU A 195 6.98 -24.69 16.61
C LEU A 195 7.93 -25.87 16.85
N GLN A 196 9.25 -25.64 16.92
CA GLN A 196 10.21 -26.68 17.26
C GLN A 196 10.07 -27.17 18.71
N LEU A 197 9.89 -26.26 19.68
CA LEU A 197 9.61 -26.60 21.08
C LEU A 197 8.31 -27.41 21.23
N LEU A 198 7.27 -27.05 20.47
CA LEU A 198 6.00 -27.76 20.49
C LEU A 198 6.13 -29.16 19.87
N LYS A 199 6.94 -29.30 18.81
CA LYS A 199 7.28 -30.59 18.19
C LYS A 199 8.13 -31.46 19.12
N ILE A 200 9.05 -30.88 19.88
CA ILE A 200 9.83 -31.57 20.93
C ILE A 200 8.91 -32.03 22.06
N ARG A 201 8.02 -31.18 22.58
CA ARG A 201 7.02 -31.57 23.59
C ARG A 201 6.10 -32.69 23.11
N GLN A 202 5.70 -32.67 21.84
CA GLN A 202 4.91 -33.75 21.24
C GLN A 202 5.70 -35.05 21.13
N LEU A 203 6.99 -35.00 20.82
CA LEU A 203 7.86 -36.17 20.80
C LEU A 203 8.12 -36.71 22.22
N ASP A 204 8.32 -35.84 23.21
CA ASP A 204 8.46 -36.23 24.61
C ASP A 204 7.16 -36.83 25.16
N ALA A 205 6.00 -36.27 24.81
CA ALA A 205 4.70 -36.84 25.14
C ALA A 205 4.46 -38.20 24.46
N ARG A 206 4.98 -38.40 23.24
CA ARG A 206 4.93 -39.71 22.55
C ARG A 206 5.95 -40.71 23.09
N ARG A 207 7.09 -40.26 23.65
CA ARG A 207 8.08 -41.12 24.32
C ARG A 207 7.68 -41.49 25.74
N HIS A 208 6.80 -40.73 26.37
CA HIS A 208 6.16 -41.06 27.64
C HIS A 208 4.68 -41.44 27.48
N PRO A 209 4.36 -42.59 26.84
CA PRO A 209 3.09 -43.23 27.11
C PRO A 209 3.19 -43.83 28.53
N GLU A 210 2.45 -43.23 29.46
CA GLU A 210 2.00 -43.82 30.72
C GLU A 210 3.03 -44.68 31.50
N GLY A 211 3.81 -44.04 32.36
CA GLY A 211 4.69 -44.74 33.30
C GLY A 211 4.71 -44.06 34.67
N LYS A 212 3.77 -44.46 35.54
CA LYS A 212 3.73 -44.25 37.01
C LYS A 212 4.35 -42.92 37.51
N TYR A 213 3.47 -41.96 37.80
CA TYR A 213 3.74 -40.94 38.82
C TYR A 213 4.09 -41.64 40.14
N ARG A 214 5.38 -41.82 40.41
CA ARG A 214 5.87 -42.14 41.74
C ARG A 214 5.71 -40.88 42.59
N ARG A 215 4.50 -40.66 43.12
CA ARG A 215 4.27 -39.72 44.23
C ARG A 215 5.30 -40.04 45.30
N ARG A 216 6.29 -39.17 45.50
CA ARG A 216 7.03 -39.18 46.76
C ARG A 216 6.03 -38.77 47.84
N PRO A 217 5.83 -39.58 48.90
CA PRO A 217 4.99 -39.15 50.01
C PRO A 217 5.63 -37.93 50.69
N PRO A 218 4.83 -37.02 51.27
CA PRO A 218 5.35 -35.87 51.99
C PRO A 218 6.20 -36.35 53.17
N LEU A 219 7.32 -35.67 53.41
CA LEU A 219 8.14 -35.89 54.60
C LEU A 219 7.30 -35.52 55.83
N LEU A 220 6.88 -36.53 56.59
CA LEU A 220 6.31 -36.36 57.93
C LEU A 220 7.36 -35.71 58.82
N GLN A 221 7.17 -34.43 59.10
CA GLN A 221 7.95 -33.68 60.08
C GLN A 221 7.64 -34.29 61.46
N ARG A 222 8.54 -35.13 61.98
CA ARG A 222 8.43 -35.66 63.35
C ARG A 222 8.61 -34.50 64.33
N TYR A 223 7.52 -34.16 65.01
CA TYR A 223 7.53 -33.43 66.26
C TYR A 223 8.35 -34.25 67.27
N THR A 224 9.45 -33.71 67.77
CA THR A 224 10.14 -34.26 68.94
C THR A 224 9.96 -33.21 70.04
N GLY A 225 9.06 -33.51 70.96
CA GLY A 225 8.92 -32.78 72.21
C GLY A 225 10.02 -33.16 73.20
N ASP A 226 10.20 -32.24 74.15
CA ASP A 226 10.72 -32.37 75.52
C ASP A 226 12.15 -32.85 75.75
N VAL A 227 12.99 -31.92 76.24
CA VAL A 227 13.93 -32.17 77.35
C VAL A 227 13.93 -30.97 78.30
N LEU A 228 13.91 -31.31 79.59
CA LEU A 228 13.60 -30.54 80.79
C LEU A 228 14.52 -29.34 81.11
N ALA A 229 13.97 -28.46 81.96
CA ALA A 229 14.64 -27.51 82.85
C ALA A 229 15.70 -28.19 83.76
N PRO A 230 16.59 -27.42 84.43
CA PRO A 230 16.21 -26.61 85.59
C PRO A 230 16.51 -25.11 85.47
#